data_AF-A0AB33BM67-F1
#
_entry.id   AF-A0AB33BM67-F1
#
_cell.length_a   1.000
_cell.length_b   1.000
_cell.length_c   1.000
_cell.angle_alpha   90.00
_cell.angle_beta   90.00
_cell.angle_gamma   90.00
#
_symmetry.space_group_name_H-M   'P 1'
#
loop_
_entity.id
_entity.type
_entity.pdbx_description
1 polymer ?
#
loop_
_entity_poly.entity_id
_entity_poly.type
_entity_poly.pdbx_seq_one_letter_code
_entity_poly.pdbx_strand_id
1 'polypeptide(L)'
;MSDAEKFQLKLELTLNLKSAKDIQNWAIDKLDKNPADLLALEICFFSKDKEVLDYFNKISIAQCNIESTLKRKILCEVLKKHVETLSSSKYSIELISNLFAILLEISRYADDEDLYNFINYYDDELYLALEGISKLEPEDIWPIFLNDLKNWR
;
A
#
# COMPACT_ATOMS: atom_id res chain seq x y z
N MET A 1 -14.94 6.14 15.35
CA MET A 1 -14.47 5.15 14.37
C MET A 1 -13.17 5.68 13.80
N SER A 2 -12.07 4.93 13.85
CA SER A 2 -10.80 5.46 13.33
C SER A 2 -10.73 5.17 11.83
N ASP A 3 -11.19 6.11 11.01
CA ASP A 3 -10.99 6.04 9.55
C ASP A 3 -9.50 5.87 9.18
N ALA A 4 -8.60 6.35 10.05
CA ALA A 4 -7.17 6.14 9.95
C ALA A 4 -6.78 4.64 10.04
N GLU A 5 -7.38 3.87 10.96
CA GLU A 5 -7.12 2.42 11.04
C GLU A 5 -7.64 1.69 9.81
N LYS A 6 -8.81 2.07 9.28
CA LYS A 6 -9.33 1.52 8.02
C LYS A 6 -8.38 1.78 6.86
N PHE A 7 -7.87 3.01 6.74
CA PHE A 7 -6.92 3.38 5.71
C PHE A 7 -5.62 2.59 5.81
N GLN A 8 -5.06 2.46 7.02
CA GLN A 8 -3.86 1.65 7.25
C GLN A 8 -4.08 0.18 6.85
N LEU A 9 -5.17 -0.45 7.31
CA LEU A 9 -5.46 -1.85 6.99
C LEU A 9 -5.70 -2.06 5.50
N LYS A 10 -6.33 -1.10 4.81
CA LYS A 10 -6.48 -1.14 3.34
C LYS A 10 -5.12 -1.14 2.66
N LEU A 11 -4.22 -0.21 3.02
CA LEU A 11 -2.87 -0.16 2.45
C LEU A 11 -2.08 -1.44 2.71
N GLU A 12 -2.10 -1.93 3.95
CA GLU A 12 -1.39 -3.16 4.35
C GLU A 12 -1.94 -4.39 3.60
N LEU A 13 -3.24 -4.43 3.32
CA LEU A 13 -3.87 -5.48 2.50
C LEU A 13 -3.48 -5.36 1.03
N THR A 14 -3.56 -4.16 0.45
CA THR A 14 -3.22 -3.90 -0.96
C THR A 14 -1.75 -4.22 -1.26
N LEU A 15 -0.85 -3.94 -0.33
CA LEU A 15 0.59 -4.22 -0.45
C LEU A 15 0.99 -5.61 0.05
N ASN A 16 0.03 -6.49 0.34
CA ASN A 16 0.26 -7.84 0.88
C ASN A 16 1.13 -7.88 2.15
N LEU A 17 1.15 -6.80 2.94
CA LEU A 17 1.77 -6.76 4.27
C LEU A 17 0.93 -7.49 5.32
N LYS A 18 -0.38 -7.54 5.12
CA LYS A 18 -1.33 -8.34 5.90
C LYS A 18 -2.23 -9.12 4.98
N SER A 19 -2.41 -10.41 5.29
CA SER A 19 -3.48 -11.21 4.69
C SER A 19 -4.84 -10.88 5.31
N ALA A 20 -5.92 -11.30 4.65
CA ALA A 20 -7.27 -11.21 5.22
C ALA A 20 -7.36 -11.86 6.61
N LYS A 21 -6.69 -13.00 6.79
CA LYS A 21 -6.59 -13.70 8.07
C LYS A 21 -5.85 -12.90 9.14
N ASP A 22 -4.76 -12.21 8.78
CA ASP A 22 -4.04 -11.35 9.72
C ASP A 22 -4.89 -10.17 10.19
N ILE A 23 -5.77 -9.66 9.33
CA ILE A 23 -6.71 -8.59 9.66
C ILE A 23 -7.82 -9.11 10.58
N GLN A 24 -8.32 -10.33 10.36
CA GLN A 24 -9.29 -10.96 11.27
C GLN A 24 -8.68 -11.25 12.64
N ASN A 25 -7.45 -11.77 12.68
CA ASN A 25 -6.74 -11.98 13.95
C ASN A 25 -6.52 -10.65 14.68
N TRP A 26 -6.12 -9.59 13.95
CA TRP A 26 -6.02 -8.24 14.51
C TRP A 26 -7.35 -7.78 15.12
N ALA A 27 -8.48 -8.06 14.47
CA ALA A 27 -9.80 -7.69 14.99
C ALA A 27 -10.12 -8.42 16.31
N ILE A 28 -9.83 -9.72 16.39
CA ILE A 28 -10.01 -10.51 17.63
C ILE A 28 -9.14 -9.91 18.75
N ASP A 29 -7.85 -9.71 18.51
CA ASP A 29 -6.90 -9.15 19.48
C ASP A 29 -7.30 -7.73 19.94
N LYS A 30 -7.94 -6.95 19.05
CA LYS A 30 -8.44 -5.62 19.34
C LYS A 30 -9.67 -5.68 20.26
N LEU A 31 -10.57 -6.63 20.04
CA LEU A 31 -11.77 -6.83 20.87
C LEU A 31 -11.45 -7.28 22.28
N ASP A 32 -10.39 -8.08 22.46
CA ASP A 32 -9.91 -8.46 23.80
C ASP A 32 -9.53 -7.24 24.65
N LYS A 33 -9.04 -6.17 24.01
CA LYS A 33 -8.61 -4.93 24.67
C LYS A 33 -9.71 -3.88 24.71
N ASN A 34 -10.54 -3.82 23.66
CA ASN A 34 -11.65 -2.90 23.52
C ASN A 34 -12.85 -3.63 22.88
N PRO A 35 -13.71 -4.27 23.70
CA PRO A 35 -14.86 -5.03 23.20
C PRO A 35 -15.89 -4.19 22.43
N ALA A 36 -15.84 -2.86 22.57
CA ALA A 36 -16.74 -1.92 21.90
C ALA A 36 -16.16 -1.35 20.59
N ASP A 37 -15.03 -1.89 20.11
CA ASP A 37 -14.43 -1.45 18.85
C ASP A 37 -15.30 -1.87 17.66
N LEU A 38 -16.01 -0.91 17.07
CA LEU A 38 -16.96 -1.18 15.98
C LEU A 38 -16.30 -1.72 14.72
N LEU A 39 -15.07 -1.30 14.40
CA LEU A 39 -14.36 -1.79 13.21
C LEU A 39 -13.94 -3.24 13.42
N ALA A 40 -13.40 -3.55 14.61
CA ALA A 40 -13.01 -4.90 14.94
C ALA A 40 -14.24 -5.83 15.02
N LEU A 41 -15.36 -5.37 15.59
CA LEU A 41 -16.62 -6.11 15.59
C LEU A 41 -17.08 -6.42 14.16
N GLU A 42 -17.04 -5.45 13.25
CA GLU A 42 -17.44 -5.68 11.86
C GLU A 42 -16.56 -6.73 11.17
N ILE A 43 -15.24 -6.65 11.36
CA ILE A 43 -14.26 -7.53 10.73
C ILE A 43 -14.27 -8.94 11.32
N CYS A 44 -14.42 -9.10 12.64
CA CYS A 44 -14.29 -10.40 13.30
C CYS A 44 -15.41 -11.40 12.92
N PHE A 45 -16.54 -10.90 12.42
CA PHE A 45 -17.66 -11.74 11.97
C PHE A 45 -17.56 -12.16 10.50
N PHE A 46 -16.58 -11.64 9.74
CA PHE A 46 -16.31 -12.16 8.40
C PHE A 46 -15.87 -13.62 8.51
N SER A 47 -16.50 -14.48 7.72
CA SER A 47 -16.31 -15.94 7.76
C SER A 47 -15.35 -16.42 6.68
N LYS A 48 -15.10 -15.59 5.65
CA LYS A 48 -14.24 -15.91 4.51
C LYS A 48 -13.30 -14.76 4.20
N ASP A 49 -12.09 -15.08 3.75
CA ASP A 49 -11.10 -14.10 3.28
C ASP A 49 -11.68 -13.13 2.24
N LYS A 50 -12.53 -13.64 1.35
CA LYS A 50 -13.21 -12.84 0.33
C LYS A 50 -14.06 -11.72 0.93
N GLU A 51 -14.70 -11.93 2.08
CA GLU A 51 -15.54 -10.90 2.71
C GLU A 51 -14.69 -9.75 3.24
N VAL A 52 -13.50 -10.06 3.78
CA VAL A 52 -12.51 -9.05 4.19
C VAL A 52 -12.04 -8.26 2.96
N LEU A 53 -11.65 -8.94 1.89
CA LEU A 53 -11.22 -8.30 0.64
C LEU A 53 -12.31 -7.40 0.05
N ASP A 54 -13.53 -7.92 -0.07
CA ASP A 54 -14.67 -7.18 -0.62
C ASP A 54 -15.02 -5.97 0.24
N TYR A 55 -14.88 -6.07 1.57
CA TYR A 55 -15.06 -4.95 2.48
C TYR A 55 -14.06 -3.83 2.17
N PHE A 56 -12.76 -4.11 2.23
CA PHE A 56 -11.72 -3.10 2.02
C PHE A 56 -11.68 -2.53 0.59
N ASN A 57 -12.03 -3.35 -0.41
CA ASN A 57 -12.16 -2.89 -1.80
C ASN A 57 -13.29 -1.87 -1.97
N LYS A 58 -14.40 -2.03 -1.24
CA LYS A 58 -15.53 -1.09 -1.27
C LYS A 58 -15.32 0.19 -0.46
N ILE A 59 -14.32 0.23 0.43
CA ILE A 59 -14.02 1.45 1.19
C ILE A 59 -13.56 2.55 0.22
N SER A 60 -14.34 3.63 0.16
CA SER A 60 -13.92 4.87 -0.47
C SER A 60 -13.05 5.67 0.51
N ILE A 61 -11.73 5.63 0.34
CA ILE A 61 -10.80 6.40 1.17
C ILE A 61 -11.01 7.91 0.99
N ALA A 62 -11.50 8.35 -0.17
CA ALA A 62 -11.92 9.74 -0.37
C ALA A 62 -13.05 10.18 0.57
N GLN A 63 -13.83 9.25 1.11
CA GLN A 63 -14.91 9.51 2.06
C GLN A 63 -14.49 9.34 3.53
N CYS A 64 -13.27 8.88 3.78
CA CYS A 64 -12.71 8.76 5.12
C CYS A 64 -12.28 10.13 5.65
N ASN A 65 -12.71 10.48 6.86
CA ASN A 65 -12.36 11.75 7.50
C ASN A 65 -11.02 11.63 8.23
N ILE A 66 -9.92 11.67 7.46
CA ILE A 66 -8.55 11.57 7.97
C ILE A 66 -7.83 12.89 7.69
N GLU A 67 -7.20 13.47 8.71
CA GLU A 67 -6.35 14.64 8.52
C GLU A 67 -5.23 14.33 7.51
N SER A 68 -4.97 15.23 6.57
CA SER A 68 -3.98 15.02 5.49
C SER A 68 -2.58 14.66 6.03
N THR A 69 -2.16 15.27 7.14
CA THR A 69 -0.84 14.98 7.75
C THR A 69 -0.78 13.54 8.29
N LEU A 70 -1.84 13.08 8.94
CA LEU A 70 -1.95 11.72 9.45
C LEU A 70 -2.05 10.71 8.31
N LYS A 71 -2.81 11.02 7.26
CA LYS A 71 -2.93 10.20 6.05
C LYS A 71 -1.56 9.98 5.39
N ARG A 72 -0.81 11.08 5.17
CA ARG A 72 0.56 11.02 4.62
C ARG A 72 1.49 10.22 5.53
N LYS A 73 1.44 10.45 6.84
CA LYS A 73 2.24 9.68 7.81
C LYS A 73 1.99 8.17 7.73
N ILE A 74 0.71 7.75 7.72
CA ILE A 74 0.33 6.33 7.59
C ILE A 74 0.85 5.75 6.27
N LEU A 75 0.68 6.49 5.17
CA LEU A 75 1.16 6.08 3.85
C LEU A 75 2.68 5.87 3.85
N CYS A 76 3.47 6.85 4.33
CA CYS A 76 4.93 6.72 4.42
C CYS A 76 5.35 5.52 5.28
N GLU A 77 4.73 5.31 6.44
CA GLU A 77 5.06 4.20 7.33
C GLU A 77 4.78 2.83 6.70
N VAL A 78 3.66 2.71 5.99
CA VAL A 78 3.27 1.48 5.31
C VAL A 78 4.17 1.20 4.09
N LEU A 79 4.44 2.21 3.26
CA LEU A 79 5.35 2.09 2.12
C LEU A 79 6.75 1.67 2.57
N LYS A 80 7.27 2.26 3.65
CA LYS A 80 8.58 1.89 4.21
C LYS A 80 8.64 0.42 4.62
N LYS A 81 7.61 -0.08 5.32
CA LYS A 81 7.52 -1.51 5.67
C LYS A 81 7.48 -2.39 4.42
N HIS A 82 6.74 -1.99 3.39
CA HIS A 82 6.67 -2.73 2.14
C HIS A 82 8.02 -2.83 1.43
N VAL A 83 8.76 -1.73 1.34
CA VAL A 83 10.12 -1.74 0.77
C VAL A 83 11.05 -2.68 1.54
N GLU A 84 10.95 -2.72 2.87
CA GLU A 84 11.74 -3.65 3.69
C GLU A 84 11.44 -5.11 3.36
N THR A 85 10.20 -5.46 2.97
CA THR A 85 9.85 -6.82 2.50
C THR A 85 10.37 -7.13 1.09
N LEU A 86 10.50 -6.11 0.24
CA LEU A 86 10.96 -6.25 -1.15
C LEU A 86 12.48 -6.22 -1.30
N SER A 87 13.21 -5.79 -0.27
CA SER A 87 14.67 -5.61 -0.29
C SER A 87 15.45 -6.91 -0.56
N SER A 88 14.80 -8.08 -0.46
CA SER A 88 15.37 -9.41 -0.77
C SER A 88 14.85 -10.00 -2.09
N SER A 89 13.89 -9.35 -2.75
CA SER A 89 13.28 -9.83 -4.00
C SER A 89 14.20 -9.61 -5.19
N LYS A 90 14.33 -10.62 -6.05
CA LYS A 90 15.01 -10.45 -7.32
C LYS A 90 14.20 -9.55 -8.25
N TYR A 91 14.91 -8.71 -8.97
CA TYR A 91 14.38 -7.92 -10.08
C TYR A 91 13.64 -8.80 -11.10
N SER A 92 12.44 -8.36 -11.50
CA SER A 92 11.81 -8.76 -12.76
C SER A 92 10.90 -7.63 -13.25
N ILE A 93 10.79 -7.46 -14.56
CA ILE A 93 9.95 -6.42 -15.17
C ILE A 93 8.50 -6.55 -14.67
N GLU A 94 7.97 -7.78 -14.66
CA GLU A 94 6.61 -8.07 -14.19
C GLU A 94 6.39 -7.62 -12.73
N LEU A 95 7.37 -7.86 -11.85
CA LEU A 95 7.28 -7.45 -10.45
C LEU A 95 7.23 -5.92 -10.32
N ILE A 96 8.06 -5.19 -11.10
CA ILE A 96 8.11 -3.72 -11.06
C ILE A 96 6.82 -3.14 -11.61
N SER A 97 6.39 -3.54 -12.80
CA SER A 97 5.18 -3.03 -13.44
C SER A 97 3.94 -3.30 -12.58
N ASN A 98 3.85 -4.48 -11.96
CA ASN A 98 2.75 -4.78 -11.03
C ASN A 98 2.78 -3.87 -9.80
N LEU A 99 3.97 -3.62 -9.23
CA LEU A 99 4.09 -2.71 -8.08
C LEU A 99 3.74 -1.27 -8.46
N PHE A 100 4.19 -0.77 -9.62
CA PHE A 100 3.84 0.57 -10.09
C PHE A 100 2.33 0.71 -10.27
N ALA A 101 1.66 -0.27 -10.90
CA ALA A 101 0.21 -0.27 -11.02
C ALA A 101 -0.49 -0.18 -9.66
N ILE A 102 -0.03 -0.96 -8.67
CA ILE A 102 -0.55 -0.93 -7.30
C ILE A 102 -0.31 0.44 -6.65
N LEU A 103 0.91 0.98 -6.74
CA LEU A 103 1.25 2.26 -6.11
C LEU A 103 0.52 3.45 -6.77
N LEU A 104 0.25 3.38 -8.08
CA LEU A 104 -0.60 4.35 -8.78
C LEU A 104 -2.07 4.25 -8.35
N GLU A 105 -2.58 3.06 -8.03
CA GLU A 105 -3.90 2.93 -7.43
C GLU A 105 -3.92 3.56 -6.03
N ILE A 106 -2.89 3.29 -5.23
CA ILE A 106 -2.71 3.85 -3.89
C ILE A 106 -2.67 5.37 -3.93
N SER A 107 -1.85 5.97 -4.78
CA SER A 107 -1.73 7.43 -4.88
C SER A 107 -3.06 8.10 -5.24
N ARG A 108 -3.86 7.49 -6.12
CA ARG A 108 -5.18 8.00 -6.49
C ARG A 108 -6.17 8.01 -5.34
N TYR A 109 -6.31 6.91 -4.60
CA TYR A 109 -7.25 6.91 -3.46
C TYR A 109 -6.67 7.59 -2.22
N ALA A 110 -5.35 7.69 -2.12
CA ALA A 110 -4.67 8.49 -1.11
C ALA A 110 -4.70 9.99 -1.42
N ASP A 111 -5.15 10.38 -2.62
CA ASP A 111 -5.15 11.77 -3.09
C ASP A 111 -3.76 12.40 -2.94
N ASP A 112 -2.74 11.65 -3.34
CA ASP A 112 -1.33 11.99 -3.18
C ASP A 112 -0.67 12.16 -4.56
N GLU A 113 -0.71 13.39 -5.06
CA GLU A 113 -0.16 13.76 -6.36
C GLU A 113 1.38 13.64 -6.41
N ASP A 114 2.06 13.89 -5.28
CA ASP A 114 3.51 13.75 -5.15
C ASP A 114 3.92 12.28 -5.37
N LEU A 115 3.21 11.33 -4.74
CA LEU A 115 3.42 9.91 -4.98
C LEU A 115 3.06 9.51 -6.41
N TYR A 116 1.93 10.02 -6.95
CA TYR A 116 1.52 9.71 -8.32
C TYR A 116 2.60 10.08 -9.33
N ASN A 117 3.12 11.31 -9.24
CA ASN A 117 4.18 11.81 -10.11
C ASN A 117 5.50 11.07 -9.89
N PHE A 118 5.83 10.75 -8.64
CA PHE A 118 6.99 9.93 -8.30
C PHE A 118 6.95 8.57 -9.01
N ILE A 119 5.81 7.85 -8.95
CA ILE A 119 5.70 6.54 -9.62
C ILE A 119 5.76 6.66 -11.14
N ASN A 120 5.06 7.62 -11.75
CA ASN A 120 5.11 7.82 -13.20
C ASN A 120 6.53 8.11 -13.70
N TYR A 121 7.32 8.87 -12.94
CA TYR A 121 8.71 9.13 -13.31
C TYR A 121 9.52 7.83 -13.45
N TYR A 122 9.41 6.88 -12.51
CA TYR A 122 10.14 5.61 -12.62
C TYR A 122 9.51 4.66 -13.64
N ASP A 123 8.19 4.73 -13.87
CA ASP A 123 7.52 3.98 -14.94
C ASP A 123 8.03 4.44 -16.32
N ASP A 124 8.14 5.75 -16.53
CA ASP A 124 8.73 6.35 -17.73
C ASP A 124 10.21 5.96 -17.88
N GLU A 125 11.01 6.04 -16.81
CA GLU A 125 12.41 5.60 -16.85
C GLU A 125 12.54 4.12 -17.20
N LEU A 126 11.68 3.26 -16.65
CA LEU A 126 11.66 1.83 -16.99
C LEU A 126 11.32 1.62 -18.47
N TYR A 127 10.30 2.32 -18.98
CA TYR A 127 9.92 2.27 -20.37
C TYR A 127 11.07 2.71 -21.29
N LEU A 128 11.71 3.85 -20.98
CA LEU A 128 12.85 4.36 -21.75
C LEU A 128 14.06 3.44 -21.69
N ALA A 129 14.32 2.78 -20.56
CA ALA A 129 15.39 1.79 -20.44
C ALA A 129 15.12 0.54 -21.29
N LEU A 130 13.88 0.06 -21.34
CA LEU A 130 13.49 -1.07 -22.18
C LEU A 130 13.62 -0.78 -23.69
N GLU A 131 13.41 0.46 -24.09
CA GLU A 131 13.61 0.92 -25.47
C GLU A 131 15.09 1.23 -25.80
N GLY A 132 16.01 1.12 -24.82
CA GLY A 132 17.42 1.45 -24.99
C GLY A 132 17.71 2.94 -25.15
N ILE A 133 16.80 3.80 -24.64
CA ILE A 133 16.87 5.26 -24.71
C ILE A 133 17.44 5.84 -23.39
N SER A 134 17.11 5.24 -22.25
CA SER A 134 17.61 5.71 -20.95
C SER A 134 19.11 5.45 -20.79
N LYS A 135 19.72 6.20 -19.86
CA LYS A 135 21.10 5.97 -19.42
C LYS A 135 21.21 4.81 -18.42
N LEU A 136 20.09 4.43 -17.80
CA LEU A 136 20.01 3.34 -16.84
C LEU A 136 19.57 2.07 -17.54
N GLU A 137 20.12 0.93 -17.12
CA GLU A 137 19.57 -0.36 -17.48
C GLU A 137 18.32 -0.64 -16.63
N PRO A 138 17.35 -1.44 -17.13
CA PRO A 138 16.17 -1.80 -16.35
C PRO A 138 16.49 -2.39 -14.96
N GLU A 139 17.60 -3.12 -14.85
CA GLU A 139 18.08 -3.74 -13.60
C GLU A 139 18.56 -2.71 -12.57
N ASP A 140 19.04 -1.54 -13.01
CA ASP A 140 19.54 -0.46 -12.15
C ASP A 140 18.40 0.39 -11.57
N ILE A 141 17.28 0.48 -12.27
CA ILE A 141 16.12 1.29 -11.87
C ILE A 141 15.52 0.77 -10.56
N TRP A 142 15.43 -0.55 -10.40
CA TRP A 142 14.79 -1.17 -9.25
C TRP A 142 15.42 -0.82 -7.89
N PRO A 143 16.73 -1.01 -7.66
CA PRO A 143 17.34 -0.65 -6.39
C PRO A 143 17.29 0.85 -6.10
N ILE A 144 17.36 1.71 -7.14
CA ILE A 144 17.21 3.17 -7.00
C ILE A 144 15.80 3.50 -6.55
N PHE A 145 14.79 2.99 -7.26
CA PHE A 145 13.38 3.17 -6.94
C PHE A 145 13.07 2.75 -5.50
N LEU A 146 13.50 1.57 -5.06
CA LEU A 146 13.25 1.10 -3.70
C LEU A 146 13.91 2.00 -2.66
N ASN A 147 15.14 2.45 -2.90
CA ASN A 147 15.83 3.37 -1.99
C ASN A 147 15.07 4.69 -1.87
N ASP A 148 14.59 5.24 -2.98
CA ASP A 148 13.92 6.52 -3.00
C ASP A 148 12.51 6.42 -2.40
N LEU A 149 11.78 5.32 -2.69
CA LEU A 149 10.49 5.02 -2.06
C LEU A 149 10.62 4.84 -0.54
N LYS A 150 11.70 4.22 -0.06
CA LYS A 150 11.98 4.07 1.38
C LYS A 150 12.15 5.40 2.09
N ASN A 151 12.66 6.40 1.38
CA ASN A 151 12.95 7.74 1.88
C ASN A 151 11.87 8.76 1.50
N TRP A 152 10.80 8.32 0.82
CA TRP A 152 9.68 9.16 0.44
C TRP A 152 8.99 9.75 1.68
N ARG A 153 8.78 11.06 1.67
CA ARG A 153 8.28 11.85 2.80
C ARG A 153 7.29 12.87 2.34
#